data_AF-A0A2N1RQE3-F1
#
_entry.id   AF-A0A2N1RQE3-F1
#
_cell.length_a   1.000
_cell.length_b   1.000
_cell.length_c   1.000
_cell.angle_alpha   90.00
_cell.angle_beta   90.00
_cell.angle_gamma   90.00
#
_symmetry.space_group_name_H-M   'P 1'
#
loop_
_entity.id
_entity.type
_entity.pdbx_description
1 polymer ?
#
loop_
_entity_poly.entity_id
_entity_poly.type
_entity_poly.pdbx_seq_one_letter_code
_entity_poly.pdbx_strand_id
1 'polypeptide(L)'
;MNRIKMNKIIKIENKNFIKLSHEETRKLLPVIIENNIPLMRKKKDETFVYLPSSDLDQYLKKQEMDLYIENETYTRYKDINLDFSFDSPAEKYPDDIGIKSPRTAVINKTDSVFKTELAIANEMDMIERVQTVINSNYRLRQLIDQQSWYNESVASEIANNFSRILCISRATLDDNINRKVSEDQIIKLISETEFAVDNLISLLSNGKSTYADLGRLGFIQTGSNTLNHMNRMLIRLVTFMSYFNEYFTTHSNDVKRIRTRFKESFHPHYLKLFPDPQNINLEIVFKGGMAPVADKKIFLEYALGGFFHDIGKIPDIEYHDSDEGFVPVKARRHVFDSYNMLLQSGRFPLGTVAMGLLHHDYYHASYGYRQRDTLVKKFDKRKMDRSDSLRTRYCMSHNIMDVAYGISLSYFPSKILEILDIYDAMTDPDKNYRKSSLSPDEALEEIKKSYIEKGAPGIDPILYNIFIDFLKDSKIIIDSSFADALKI
;
A
#
# COMPACT_ATOMS: atom_id res chain seq x y z
N MET A 1 -31.96 0.28 21.21
CA MET A 1 -32.61 -1.02 20.96
C MET A 1 -32.91 -1.08 19.46
N ASN A 2 -32.39 -1.97 18.60
CA ASN A 2 -31.94 -3.35 18.72
C ASN A 2 -30.53 -3.55 18.14
N ARG A 3 -29.65 -4.24 18.88
CA ARG A 3 -28.36 -4.75 18.40
C ARG A 3 -28.61 -6.08 17.67
N ILE A 4 -28.31 -6.16 16.38
CA ILE A 4 -28.35 -7.42 15.62
C ILE A 4 -27.03 -8.17 15.87
N LYS A 5 -27.12 -9.32 16.57
CA LYS A 5 -26.06 -10.33 16.64
C LYS A 5 -25.92 -11.01 15.27
N MET A 6 -24.77 -10.91 14.62
CA MET A 6 -24.40 -11.77 13.49
C MET A 6 -23.48 -12.90 13.98
N ASN A 7 -24.08 -14.00 14.42
CA ASN A 7 -23.46 -15.33 14.39
C ASN A 7 -24.43 -16.23 13.63
N LYS A 8 -24.22 -16.44 12.33
CA LYS A 8 -24.91 -17.49 11.57
C LYS A 8 -23.90 -18.55 11.19
N ILE A 9 -23.89 -19.63 11.97
CA ILE A 9 -23.26 -20.91 11.65
C ILE A 9 -24.07 -21.51 10.49
N ILE A 10 -23.44 -21.72 9.33
CA ILE A 10 -24.05 -22.44 8.21
C ILE A 10 -23.75 -23.93 8.43
N LYS A 11 -24.79 -24.73 8.69
CA LYS A 11 -24.72 -26.20 8.63
C LYS A 11 -24.88 -26.61 7.17
N ILE A 12 -23.87 -27.27 6.59
CA ILE A 12 -23.93 -27.80 5.22
C ILE A 12 -24.16 -29.31 5.33
N GLU A 13 -25.29 -29.80 4.80
CA GLU A 13 -25.57 -31.24 4.68
C GLU A 13 -24.69 -31.87 3.60
N ASN A 14 -24.32 -33.15 3.79
CA ASN A 14 -23.35 -33.94 3.02
C ASN A 14 -23.40 -33.71 1.50
N LYS A 15 -22.56 -32.79 1.01
CA LYS A 15 -22.12 -32.78 -0.39
C LYS A 15 -20.95 -33.76 -0.56
N ASN A 16 -20.74 -34.26 -1.78
CA ASN A 16 -19.62 -35.14 -2.14
C ASN A 16 -18.29 -34.42 -1.96
N PHE A 17 -17.68 -34.57 -0.78
CA PHE A 17 -16.36 -34.04 -0.47
C PHE A 17 -15.29 -35.13 -0.59
N ILE A 18 -14.16 -34.79 -1.20
CA ILE A 18 -12.97 -35.62 -1.25
C ILE A 18 -12.05 -35.24 -0.10
N LYS A 19 -11.59 -36.24 0.65
CA LYS A 19 -10.51 -36.08 1.63
C LYS A 19 -9.17 -35.97 0.88
N LEU A 20 -8.45 -34.88 1.09
CA LEU A 20 -7.09 -34.68 0.58
C LEU A 20 -6.09 -35.23 1.58
N SER A 21 -5.10 -35.98 1.10
CA SER A 21 -3.90 -36.26 1.90
C SER A 21 -3.08 -34.98 2.13
N HIS A 22 -2.16 -35.01 3.09
CA HIS A 22 -1.26 -33.89 3.38
C HIS A 22 -0.38 -33.55 2.17
N GLU A 23 0.11 -34.58 1.48
CA GLU A 23 0.94 -34.43 0.27
C GLU A 23 0.14 -33.81 -0.89
N GLU A 24 -1.08 -34.29 -1.13
CA GLU A 24 -1.96 -33.73 -2.17
C GLU A 24 -2.36 -32.29 -1.85
N THR A 25 -2.61 -31.97 -0.57
CA THR A 25 -2.93 -30.59 -0.17
C THR A 25 -1.75 -29.67 -0.47
N ARG A 26 -0.52 -30.08 -0.16
CA ARG A 26 0.69 -29.29 -0.46
C ARG A 26 0.90 -29.13 -1.96
N LYS A 27 0.67 -30.18 -2.75
CA LYS A 27 0.77 -30.12 -4.22
C LYS A 27 -0.24 -29.14 -4.83
N LEU A 28 -1.47 -29.11 -4.31
CA LEU A 28 -2.54 -28.26 -4.82
C LEU A 28 -2.58 -26.86 -4.18
N LEU A 29 -1.79 -26.61 -3.14
CA LEU A 29 -1.84 -25.36 -2.36
C LEU A 29 -1.71 -24.09 -3.21
N PRO A 30 -0.81 -24.02 -4.21
CA PRO A 30 -0.72 -22.84 -5.09
C PRO A 30 -2.02 -22.57 -5.84
N VAL A 31 -2.63 -23.61 -6.41
CA VAL A 31 -3.88 -23.51 -7.17
C VAL A 31 -5.05 -23.18 -6.25
N ILE A 32 -5.05 -23.74 -5.03
CA ILE A 32 -6.05 -23.46 -3.99
C ILE A 32 -6.02 -21.99 -3.59
N ILE A 33 -4.83 -21.42 -3.38
CA ILE A 33 -4.67 -20.01 -2.99
C ILE A 33 -5.02 -19.09 -4.17
N GLU A 34 -4.49 -19.36 -5.36
CA GLU A 34 -4.70 -18.53 -6.56
C GLU A 34 -6.18 -18.43 -6.95
N ASN A 35 -6.90 -19.56 -6.90
CA ASN A 35 -8.31 -19.63 -7.30
C ASN A 35 -9.27 -19.46 -6.11
N ASN A 36 -8.73 -19.13 -4.92
CA ASN A 36 -9.47 -18.98 -3.67
C ASN A 36 -10.42 -20.17 -3.41
N ILE A 37 -9.90 -21.39 -3.63
CA ILE A 37 -10.67 -22.62 -3.50
C ILE A 37 -10.94 -22.86 -2.00
N PRO A 38 -12.21 -22.93 -1.59
CA PRO A 38 -12.54 -23.16 -0.20
C PRO A 38 -12.19 -24.60 0.20
N LEU A 39 -11.29 -24.75 1.17
CA LEU A 39 -11.07 -26.03 1.84
C LEU A 39 -11.85 -26.07 3.14
N MET A 40 -12.21 -27.27 3.55
CA MET A 40 -12.97 -27.50 4.77
C MET A 40 -12.23 -28.46 5.69
N ARG A 41 -12.42 -28.27 6.99
CA ARG A 41 -12.15 -29.29 7.99
C ARG A 41 -13.44 -29.89 8.50
N LYS A 42 -13.41 -31.17 8.85
CA LYS A 42 -14.51 -31.85 9.53
C LYS A 42 -14.38 -31.66 11.05
N LYS A 43 -15.46 -31.24 11.70
CA LYS A 43 -15.55 -31.12 13.17
C LYS A 43 -15.87 -32.47 13.82
N LYS A 44 -15.71 -32.55 15.14
CA LYS A 44 -16.09 -33.71 15.96
C LYS A 44 -17.58 -34.05 15.90
N ASP A 45 -18.43 -33.07 15.58
CA ASP A 45 -19.88 -33.25 15.40
C ASP A 45 -20.26 -33.61 13.95
N GLU A 46 -19.29 -34.08 13.16
CA GLU A 46 -19.41 -34.50 11.76
C GLU A 46 -19.77 -33.36 10.78
N THR A 47 -19.82 -32.10 11.23
CA THR A 47 -20.08 -30.94 10.34
C THR A 47 -18.81 -30.36 9.73
N PHE A 48 -18.92 -29.75 8.54
CA PHE A 48 -17.79 -29.13 7.85
C PHE A 48 -17.71 -27.62 8.14
N VAL A 49 -16.49 -27.10 8.28
CA VAL A 49 -16.23 -25.66 8.38
C VAL A 49 -15.12 -25.26 7.43
N TYR A 50 -15.37 -24.17 6.70
CA TYR A 50 -14.40 -23.56 5.80
C TYR A 50 -13.18 -23.05 6.56
N LEU A 51 -12.02 -23.36 6.00
CA LEU A 51 -10.76 -22.75 6.37
C LEU A 51 -10.49 -21.58 5.42
N PRO A 52 -10.15 -20.40 5.95
CA PRO A 52 -9.62 -19.32 5.14
C PRO A 52 -8.36 -19.81 4.40
N SER A 53 -8.28 -19.56 3.10
CA SER A 53 -7.09 -19.82 2.28
C SER A 53 -5.83 -19.14 2.84
N SER A 54 -6.00 -18.04 3.59
CA SER A 54 -4.94 -17.30 4.29
C SER A 54 -4.27 -18.05 5.44
N ASP A 55 -4.97 -19.01 6.07
CA ASP A 55 -4.50 -19.66 7.30
C ASP A 55 -3.99 -21.08 7.04
N LEU A 56 -4.22 -21.58 5.83
CA LEU A 56 -3.97 -22.97 5.43
C LEU A 56 -2.51 -23.40 5.60
N ASP A 57 -1.58 -22.50 5.30
CA ASP A 57 -0.15 -22.77 5.44
C ASP A 57 0.29 -22.86 6.92
N GLN A 58 -0.36 -22.10 7.82
CA GLN A 58 -0.15 -22.24 9.26
C GLN A 58 -0.79 -23.51 9.82
N TYR A 59 -1.98 -23.90 9.33
CA TYR A 59 -2.65 -25.14 9.73
C TYR A 59 -1.84 -26.38 9.32
N LEU A 60 -1.29 -26.40 8.10
CA LEU A 60 -0.48 -27.50 7.56
C LEU A 60 0.92 -27.62 8.21
N LYS A 61 1.38 -26.60 8.95
CA LYS A 61 2.64 -26.62 9.70
C LYS A 61 2.48 -27.14 11.14
N LYS A 62 1.29 -26.99 11.73
CA LYS A 62 1.07 -27.22 13.17
C LYS A 62 0.40 -28.55 13.50
N GLN A 63 -0.39 -29.15 12.61
CA GLN A 63 -1.08 -30.43 12.84
C GLN A 63 -1.31 -31.20 11.52
N GLU A 64 -1.20 -32.53 11.55
CA GLU A 64 -1.79 -33.36 10.50
C GLU A 64 -3.32 -33.33 10.68
N MET A 65 -4.02 -32.78 9.69
CA MET A 65 -5.48 -32.72 9.71
C MET A 65 -6.04 -33.11 8.36
N ASP A 66 -7.16 -33.84 8.41
CA ASP A 66 -7.90 -34.22 7.22
C ASP A 66 -8.63 -33.01 6.65
N LEU A 67 -8.23 -32.61 5.44
CA LEU A 67 -8.84 -31.52 4.69
C LEU A 67 -9.74 -32.06 3.60
N TYR A 68 -10.80 -31.31 3.34
CA TYR A 68 -11.87 -31.72 2.43
C TYR A 68 -12.12 -30.63 1.39
N ILE A 69 -12.30 -31.06 0.16
CA ILE A 69 -12.59 -30.23 -1.00
C ILE A 69 -13.83 -30.79 -1.71
N GLU A 70 -14.64 -29.93 -2.33
CA GLU A 70 -15.76 -30.40 -3.17
C GLU A 70 -15.23 -31.22 -4.37
N ASN A 71 -15.84 -32.37 -4.63
CA ASN A 71 -15.39 -33.32 -5.67
C ASN A 71 -15.26 -32.69 -7.07
N GLU A 72 -16.22 -31.85 -7.46
CA GLU A 72 -16.20 -31.13 -8.74
C GLU A 72 -15.00 -30.18 -8.84
N THR A 73 -14.70 -29.49 -7.74
CA THR A 73 -13.57 -28.57 -7.64
C THR A 73 -12.25 -29.34 -7.70
N TYR A 74 -12.11 -30.43 -6.96
CA TYR A 74 -10.91 -31.28 -7.02
C TYR A 74 -10.67 -31.81 -8.44
N THR A 75 -11.71 -32.32 -9.10
CA THR A 75 -11.60 -32.86 -10.46
C THR A 75 -11.15 -31.82 -11.48
N ARG A 76 -11.53 -30.55 -11.30
CA ARG A 76 -11.14 -29.43 -12.18
C ARG A 76 -9.66 -29.06 -12.06
N TYR A 77 -9.06 -29.21 -10.87
CA TYR A 77 -7.76 -28.63 -10.55
C TYR A 77 -6.65 -29.66 -10.29
N LYS A 78 -6.97 -30.95 -10.20
CA LYS A 78 -5.99 -32.01 -9.87
C LYS A 78 -4.88 -32.20 -10.92
N ASP A 79 -5.15 -31.85 -12.19
CA ASP A 79 -4.27 -32.14 -13.34
C ASP A 79 -3.54 -30.88 -13.88
N ILE A 80 -3.64 -29.73 -13.21
CA ILE A 80 -2.91 -28.52 -13.62
C ILE A 80 -1.41 -28.70 -13.28
N ASN A 81 -0.61 -29.14 -14.26
CA ASN A 81 0.84 -29.10 -14.22
C ASN A 81 1.33 -27.66 -14.35
N LEU A 82 2.08 -27.19 -13.36
CA LEU A 82 2.60 -25.82 -13.23
C LEU A 82 3.84 -25.63 -14.12
N ASP A 83 3.64 -25.30 -15.40
CA ASP A 83 4.67 -24.70 -16.25
C ASP A 83 4.40 -23.18 -16.33
N PHE A 84 4.88 -22.44 -15.33
CA PHE A 84 4.75 -20.99 -15.26
C PHE A 84 5.99 -20.31 -15.87
N SER A 85 6.03 -20.20 -17.20
CA SER A 85 6.91 -19.24 -17.87
C SER A 85 6.16 -17.91 -18.04
N PHE A 86 6.54 -16.88 -17.28
CA PHE A 86 6.20 -15.50 -17.60
C PHE A 86 7.42 -14.83 -18.23
N ASP A 87 7.30 -14.47 -19.50
CA ASP A 87 8.18 -13.53 -20.19
C ASP A 87 8.06 -12.15 -19.51
N SER A 88 8.84 -11.97 -18.45
CA SER A 88 9.34 -10.64 -18.14
C SER A 88 10.25 -10.22 -19.30
N PRO A 89 10.20 -8.97 -19.80
CA PRO A 89 11.25 -8.48 -20.70
C PRO A 89 12.53 -8.30 -19.88
N ALA A 90 13.16 -9.41 -19.50
CA ALA A 90 14.58 -9.44 -19.25
C ALA A 90 15.24 -9.32 -20.62
N GLU A 91 15.37 -8.09 -21.12
CA GLU A 91 16.35 -7.83 -22.16
C GLU A 91 17.70 -8.30 -21.59
N LYS A 92 18.26 -9.32 -22.24
CA LYS A 92 19.66 -9.72 -22.07
C LYS A 92 20.50 -8.48 -22.40
N TYR A 93 20.92 -7.75 -21.37
CA TYR A 93 21.97 -6.76 -21.54
C TYR A 93 23.23 -7.50 -22.00
N PRO A 94 23.91 -7.02 -23.05
CA PRO A 94 25.18 -7.61 -23.45
C PRO A 94 26.16 -7.53 -22.28
N ASP A 95 26.81 -8.66 -22.01
CA ASP A 95 28.02 -8.69 -21.21
C ASP A 95 29.08 -7.76 -21.83
N ASP A 96 29.96 -7.24 -20.98
CA ASP A 96 31.11 -6.38 -21.27
C ASP A 96 30.88 -4.90 -21.58
N ILE A 97 31.00 -4.07 -20.54
CA ILE A 97 32.08 -3.06 -20.49
C ILE A 97 32.68 -3.09 -19.08
N GLY A 98 33.88 -3.67 -18.97
CA GLY A 98 34.64 -3.76 -17.74
C GLY A 98 35.03 -2.38 -17.19
N ILE A 99 34.40 -1.99 -16.08
CA ILE A 99 34.99 -1.05 -15.12
C ILE A 99 34.83 -1.70 -13.74
N LYS A 100 35.92 -2.34 -13.28
CA LYS A 100 36.06 -2.77 -11.89
C LYS A 100 36.15 -1.51 -11.01
N SER A 101 35.12 -1.24 -10.22
CA SER A 101 35.25 -0.40 -9.04
C SER A 101 35.16 -1.27 -7.79
N PRO A 102 36.11 -1.17 -6.85
CA PRO A 102 36.11 -1.97 -5.64
C PRO A 102 35.18 -1.33 -4.60
N ARG A 103 34.05 -1.96 -4.31
CA ARG A 103 33.40 -1.80 -3.01
C ARG A 103 33.18 -3.18 -2.41
N THR A 104 34.13 -3.58 -1.58
CA THR A 104 33.87 -4.46 -0.43
C THR A 104 32.80 -3.79 0.42
N ALA A 105 31.53 -4.15 0.19
CA ALA A 105 30.50 -3.99 1.20
C ALA A 105 30.85 -4.99 2.31
N VAL A 106 31.46 -4.48 3.38
CA VAL A 106 31.52 -5.19 4.65
C VAL A 106 30.09 -5.24 5.17
N ILE A 107 29.34 -6.28 4.80
CA ILE A 107 28.08 -6.60 5.44
C ILE A 107 28.44 -7.18 6.81
N ASN A 108 28.59 -6.32 7.80
CA ASN A 108 28.45 -6.76 9.17
C ASN A 108 26.98 -7.18 9.34
N LYS A 109 26.76 -8.45 9.70
CA LYS A 109 25.48 -8.98 10.20
C LYS A 109 25.13 -8.33 11.55
N THR A 110 24.94 -7.02 11.58
CA THR A 110 24.24 -6.35 12.67
C THR A 110 22.77 -6.72 12.57
N ASP A 111 22.18 -7.24 13.64
CA ASP A 111 20.72 -7.32 13.74
C ASP A 111 20.16 -5.93 13.41
N SER A 112 19.24 -5.88 12.43
CA SER A 112 18.65 -4.60 12.04
C SER A 112 17.95 -3.99 13.25
N VAL A 113 18.05 -2.66 13.40
CA VAL A 113 17.37 -1.91 14.49
C VAL A 113 15.90 -2.30 14.57
N PHE A 114 15.29 -2.60 13.42
CA PHE A 114 13.93 -3.12 13.33
C PHE A 114 13.71 -4.42 14.14
N LYS A 115 14.55 -5.45 13.97
CA LYS A 115 14.39 -6.72 14.67
C LYS A 115 14.42 -6.50 16.18
N THR A 116 15.34 -5.66 16.63
CA THR A 116 15.48 -5.29 18.04
C THR A 116 14.24 -4.55 18.53
N GLU A 117 13.77 -3.51 17.82
CA GLU A 117 12.60 -2.72 18.22
C GLU A 117 11.29 -3.53 18.16
N LEU A 118 11.12 -4.42 17.18
CA LEU A 118 9.97 -5.31 17.09
C LEU A 118 9.99 -6.39 18.19
N ALA A 119 11.15 -6.97 18.49
CA ALA A 119 11.30 -7.91 19.61
C ALA A 119 10.94 -7.23 20.94
N ILE A 120 11.47 -6.03 21.18
CA ILE A 120 11.13 -5.21 22.35
C ILE A 120 9.61 -4.94 22.39
N ALA A 121 9.00 -4.54 21.27
CA ALA A 121 7.56 -4.27 21.22
C ALA A 121 6.71 -5.53 21.51
N ASN A 122 7.15 -6.71 21.08
CA ASN A 122 6.47 -7.97 21.35
C ASN A 122 6.56 -8.40 22.82
N GLU A 123 7.63 -8.03 23.53
CA GLU A 123 7.79 -8.28 24.96
C GLU A 123 7.00 -7.30 25.84
N MET A 124 6.75 -6.08 25.35
CA MET A 124 5.96 -5.07 26.05
C MET A 124 4.50 -5.48 26.22
N ASP A 125 3.93 -5.15 27.38
CA ASP A 125 2.48 -5.18 27.57
C ASP A 125 1.76 -3.99 26.90
N MET A 126 0.43 -4.02 26.89
CA MET A 126 -0.37 -2.97 26.24
C MET A 126 -0.23 -1.58 26.88
N ILE A 127 0.02 -1.49 28.18
CA ILE A 127 0.20 -0.21 28.88
C ILE A 127 1.56 0.37 28.49
N GLU A 128 2.61 -0.44 28.48
CA GLU A 128 3.96 -0.06 28.07
C GLU A 128 3.99 0.41 26.61
N ARG A 129 3.29 -0.29 25.71
CA ARG A 129 3.13 0.08 24.30
C ARG A 129 2.47 1.45 24.15
N VAL A 130 1.32 1.66 24.81
CA VAL A 130 0.61 2.95 24.79
C VAL A 130 1.50 4.07 25.33
N GLN A 131 2.17 3.85 26.47
CA GLN A 131 3.06 4.83 27.06
C GLN A 131 4.24 5.18 26.14
N THR A 132 4.76 4.20 25.38
CA THR A 132 5.84 4.43 24.43
C THR A 132 5.40 5.29 23.24
N VAL A 133 4.17 5.09 22.72
CA VAL A 133 3.60 5.98 21.69
C VAL A 133 3.36 7.39 22.25
N ILE A 134 2.84 7.51 23.48
CA ILE A 134 2.69 8.80 24.18
C ILE A 134 4.05 9.51 24.32
N ASN A 135 5.10 8.80 24.71
CA ASN A 135 6.45 9.36 24.82
C ASN A 135 6.99 9.83 23.46
N SER A 136 6.68 9.09 22.39
CA SER A 136 7.03 9.47 21.02
C SER A 136 6.27 10.75 20.59
N ASN A 137 5.00 10.87 20.98
CA ASN A 137 4.21 12.10 20.78
C ASN A 137 4.82 13.31 21.49
N TYR A 138 5.31 13.15 22.72
CA TYR A 138 5.98 14.24 23.42
C TYR A 138 7.25 14.71 22.70
N ARG A 139 8.05 13.80 22.14
CA ARG A 139 9.24 14.16 21.34
C ARG A 139 8.88 14.94 20.09
N LEU A 140 7.87 14.47 19.34
CA LEU A 140 7.38 15.19 18.15
C LEU A 140 6.86 16.58 18.51
N ARG A 141 6.12 16.73 19.62
CA ARG A 141 5.67 18.04 20.11
C ARG A 141 6.81 18.97 20.47
N GLN A 142 7.89 18.46 21.10
CA GLN A 142 9.06 19.28 21.40
C GLN A 142 9.69 19.88 20.14
N LEU A 143 9.75 19.12 19.04
CA LEU A 143 10.23 19.63 17.76
C LEU A 143 9.32 20.74 17.20
N ILE A 144 8.00 20.61 17.38
CA ILE A 144 7.02 21.63 16.96
C ILE A 144 7.18 22.90 17.81
N ASP A 145 7.22 22.76 19.14
CA ASP A 145 7.32 23.87 20.08
C ASP A 145 8.63 24.65 19.89
N GLN A 146 9.70 23.96 19.51
CA GLN A 146 11.00 24.57 19.16
C GLN A 146 11.02 25.18 17.76
N GLN A 147 9.96 25.03 16.96
CA GLN A 147 9.90 25.38 15.54
C GLN A 147 11.09 24.81 14.75
N SER A 148 11.43 23.56 15.04
CA SER A 148 12.58 22.88 14.47
C SER A 148 12.50 22.85 12.95
N TRP A 149 13.61 23.18 12.31
CA TRP A 149 13.76 23.09 10.86
C TRP A 149 14.05 21.66 10.45
N TYR A 150 13.35 21.15 9.44
CA TYR A 150 13.57 19.81 8.91
C TYR A 150 14.96 19.71 8.27
N ASN A 151 15.86 19.04 8.96
CA ASN A 151 17.21 18.71 8.55
C ASN A 151 17.48 17.23 8.83
N GLU A 152 18.68 16.75 8.51
CA GLU A 152 19.06 15.35 8.71
C GLU A 152 18.84 14.85 10.15
N SER A 153 19.14 15.66 11.17
CA SER A 153 18.95 15.30 12.58
C SER A 153 17.47 15.16 12.94
N VAL A 154 16.66 16.17 12.61
CA VAL A 154 15.22 16.16 12.86
C VAL A 154 14.55 15.01 12.11
N ALA A 155 14.97 14.75 10.89
CA ALA A 155 14.41 13.67 10.09
C ALA A 155 14.81 12.29 10.59
N SER A 156 16.05 12.11 11.08
CA SER A 156 16.47 10.88 11.75
C SER A 156 15.64 10.64 13.02
N GLU A 157 15.39 11.69 13.81
CA GLU A 157 14.54 11.61 15.00
C GLU A 157 13.08 11.24 14.64
N ILE A 158 12.50 11.88 13.62
CA ILE A 158 11.17 11.53 13.10
C ILE A 158 11.15 10.06 12.65
N ALA A 159 12.12 9.64 11.83
CA ALA A 159 12.18 8.30 11.29
C ALA A 159 12.30 7.23 12.39
N ASN A 160 13.13 7.48 13.41
CA ASN A 160 13.26 6.57 14.55
C ASN A 160 11.97 6.50 15.37
N ASN A 161 11.33 7.64 15.65
CA ASN A 161 10.06 7.68 16.38
C ASN A 161 8.95 6.93 15.61
N PHE A 162 8.78 7.17 14.31
CA PHE A 162 7.74 6.50 13.52
C PHE A 162 8.03 5.02 13.29
N SER A 163 9.29 4.62 13.13
CA SER A 163 9.68 3.20 13.08
C SER A 163 9.28 2.46 14.36
N ARG A 164 9.50 3.07 15.53
CA ARG A 164 9.09 2.51 16.82
C ARG A 164 7.57 2.42 16.95
N ILE A 165 6.84 3.48 16.58
CA ILE A 165 5.36 3.47 16.56
C ILE A 165 4.84 2.37 15.64
N LEU A 166 5.48 2.14 14.49
CA LEU A 166 5.11 1.10 13.55
C LEU A 166 5.33 -0.31 14.13
N CYS A 167 6.47 -0.55 14.79
CA CYS A 167 6.75 -1.81 15.48
C CYS A 167 5.73 -2.11 16.59
N ILE A 168 5.39 -1.10 17.39
CA ILE A 168 4.37 -1.20 18.45
C ILE A 168 2.98 -1.46 17.86
N SER A 169 2.63 -0.72 16.81
CA SER A 169 1.37 -0.90 16.10
C SER A 169 1.28 -2.31 15.53
N ARG A 170 2.36 -2.83 14.95
CA ARG A 170 2.43 -4.19 14.45
C ARG A 170 2.17 -5.22 15.55
N ALA A 171 2.94 -5.16 16.63
CA ALA A 171 2.85 -6.11 17.75
C ALA A 171 1.44 -6.11 18.34
N THR A 172 0.84 -4.92 18.48
CA THR A 172 -0.53 -4.78 18.98
C THR A 172 -1.56 -5.35 18.02
N LEU A 173 -1.45 -5.07 16.73
CA LEU A 173 -2.38 -5.60 15.74
C LEU A 173 -2.27 -7.13 15.69
N ASP A 174 -1.07 -7.70 15.78
CA ASP A 174 -0.89 -9.15 15.91
C ASP A 174 -1.56 -9.73 17.15
N ASP A 175 -1.34 -9.12 18.31
CA ASP A 175 -1.96 -9.58 19.54
C ASP A 175 -3.49 -9.48 19.45
N ASN A 176 -4.04 -8.45 18.81
CA ASN A 176 -5.49 -8.32 18.62
C ASN A 176 -6.09 -9.42 17.72
N ILE A 177 -5.33 -9.93 16.75
CA ILE A 177 -5.75 -11.06 15.90
C ILE A 177 -5.71 -12.37 16.71
N ASN A 178 -4.63 -12.58 17.46
CA ASN A 178 -4.33 -13.87 18.08
C ASN A 178 -4.85 -14.02 19.51
N ARG A 179 -5.14 -12.91 20.19
CA ARG A 179 -5.48 -12.83 21.61
C ARG A 179 -6.55 -11.78 21.83
N LYS A 180 -7.29 -11.91 22.93
CA LYS A 180 -8.29 -10.91 23.31
C LYS A 180 -7.60 -9.75 24.03
N VAL A 181 -7.28 -8.69 23.29
CA VAL A 181 -6.77 -7.42 23.84
C VAL A 181 -7.95 -6.56 24.31
N SER A 182 -7.75 -5.72 25.34
CA SER A 182 -8.78 -4.79 25.78
C SER A 182 -9.13 -3.78 24.69
N GLU A 183 -10.43 -3.62 24.44
CA GLU A 183 -10.96 -2.69 23.45
C GLU A 183 -10.50 -1.25 23.70
N ASP A 184 -10.52 -0.82 24.97
CA ASP A 184 -10.10 0.53 25.37
C ASP A 184 -8.61 0.78 25.12
N GLN A 185 -7.77 -0.25 25.29
CA GLN A 185 -6.33 -0.13 25.06
C GLN A 185 -6.00 -0.03 23.56
N ILE A 186 -6.71 -0.78 22.71
CA ILE A 186 -6.58 -0.66 21.25
C ILE A 186 -7.01 0.72 20.78
N ILE A 187 -8.18 1.19 21.25
CA ILE A 187 -8.68 2.53 20.92
C ILE A 187 -7.62 3.56 21.32
N LYS A 188 -7.09 3.46 22.54
CA LYS A 188 -6.10 4.41 23.02
C LYS A 188 -4.82 4.39 22.18
N LEU A 189 -4.27 3.22 21.85
CA LEU A 189 -3.08 3.12 21.01
C LEU A 189 -3.30 3.74 19.63
N ILE A 190 -4.44 3.44 19.00
CA ILE A 190 -4.78 3.97 17.68
C ILE A 190 -4.91 5.50 17.76
N SER A 191 -5.65 6.03 18.73
CA SER A 191 -5.77 7.49 18.91
C SER A 191 -4.42 8.17 19.17
N GLU A 192 -3.51 7.55 19.93
CA GLU A 192 -2.16 8.10 20.12
C GLU A 192 -1.31 8.02 18.84
N THR A 193 -1.54 7.02 17.99
CA THR A 193 -0.89 6.92 16.67
C THR A 193 -1.43 7.96 15.69
N GLU A 194 -2.75 8.18 15.68
CA GLU A 194 -3.38 9.30 14.95
C GLU A 194 -2.81 10.63 15.39
N PHE A 195 -2.62 10.80 16.70
CA PHE A 195 -2.02 12.00 17.27
C PHE A 195 -0.56 12.18 16.85
N ALA A 196 0.22 11.11 16.70
CA ALA A 196 1.59 11.17 16.17
C ALA A 196 1.63 11.65 14.73
N VAL A 197 0.76 11.09 13.87
CA VAL A 197 0.65 11.52 12.48
C VAL A 197 0.18 12.97 12.38
N ASP A 198 -0.76 13.41 13.22
CA ASP A 198 -1.20 14.81 13.26
C ASP A 198 -0.09 15.78 13.70
N ASN A 199 0.75 15.37 14.65
CA ASN A 199 1.95 16.13 15.03
C ASN A 199 2.93 16.23 13.87
N LEU A 200 3.17 15.14 13.13
CA LEU A 200 4.01 15.20 11.94
C LEU A 200 3.44 16.18 10.90
N ILE A 201 2.14 16.09 10.59
CA ILE A 201 1.49 17.03 9.67
C ILE A 201 1.70 18.48 10.13
N SER A 202 1.53 18.73 11.42
CA SER A 202 1.72 20.05 12.02
C SER A 202 3.18 20.53 11.92
N LEU A 203 4.15 19.64 12.19
CA LEU A 203 5.57 19.94 12.10
C LEU A 203 6.00 20.26 10.66
N LEU A 204 5.54 19.48 9.68
CA LEU A 204 5.92 19.65 8.28
C LEU A 204 5.18 20.83 7.62
N SER A 205 3.94 21.13 8.02
CA SER A 205 3.14 22.20 7.41
C SER A 205 3.31 23.56 8.08
N ASN A 206 3.58 23.61 9.39
CA ASN A 206 3.75 24.87 10.13
C ASN A 206 5.20 25.14 10.53
N GLY A 207 6.12 24.24 10.17
CA GLY A 207 7.54 24.40 10.42
C GLY A 207 8.20 25.44 9.51
N LYS A 208 9.49 25.68 9.74
CA LYS A 208 10.32 26.57 8.90
C LYS A 208 10.79 25.91 7.60
N SER A 209 10.43 24.66 7.40
CA SER A 209 10.92 23.81 6.32
C SER A 209 10.29 24.20 4.99
N THR A 210 11.12 24.24 3.96
CA THR A 210 10.68 24.41 2.57
C THR A 210 10.43 23.06 1.91
N TYR A 211 9.74 23.04 0.77
CA TYR A 211 9.63 21.82 -0.05
C TYR A 211 11.00 21.26 -0.46
N ALA A 212 12.02 22.12 -0.61
CA ALA A 212 13.38 21.67 -0.91
C ALA A 212 14.03 20.89 0.24
N ASP A 213 13.70 21.25 1.48
CA ASP A 213 14.16 20.51 2.67
C ASP A 213 13.45 19.16 2.76
N LEU A 214 12.15 19.14 2.48
CA LEU A 214 11.28 17.97 2.59
C LEU A 214 11.40 16.98 1.42
N GLY A 215 11.89 17.43 0.26
CA GLY A 215 12.13 16.56 -0.91
C GLY A 215 13.37 15.68 -0.76
N ARG A 216 14.33 16.07 0.08
CA ARG A 216 15.60 15.35 0.28
C ARG A 216 15.45 14.33 1.40
N LEU A 217 15.14 13.08 1.05
CA LEU A 217 14.88 12.02 2.04
C LEU A 217 15.95 10.92 2.08
N GLY A 218 17.05 11.08 1.33
CA GLY A 218 18.11 10.06 1.22
C GLY A 218 18.92 9.83 2.50
N PHE A 219 18.87 10.74 3.48
CA PHE A 219 19.52 10.56 4.78
C PHE A 219 18.71 9.71 5.77
N ILE A 220 17.48 9.31 5.43
CA ILE A 220 16.66 8.48 6.33
C ILE A 220 17.24 7.07 6.32
N GLN A 221 17.92 6.73 7.42
CA GLN A 221 18.62 5.46 7.61
C GLN A 221 18.31 4.88 8.98
N THR A 222 17.44 3.86 8.97
CA THR A 222 16.98 3.12 10.16
C THR A 222 17.69 1.76 10.28
N GLY A 223 18.49 1.36 9.28
CA GLY A 223 19.07 0.02 9.21
C GLY A 223 18.12 -1.06 8.71
N SER A 224 16.94 -0.69 8.20
CA SER A 224 16.01 -1.56 7.47
C SER A 224 15.50 -0.83 6.23
N ASN A 225 15.61 -1.46 5.06
CA ASN A 225 15.17 -0.88 3.79
C ASN A 225 13.64 -0.66 3.78
N THR A 226 12.89 -1.63 4.30
CA THR A 226 11.43 -1.54 4.44
C THR A 226 11.04 -0.36 5.35
N LEU A 227 11.69 -0.21 6.51
CA LEU A 227 11.41 0.94 7.38
C LEU A 227 11.81 2.27 6.75
N ASN A 228 12.97 2.33 6.09
CA ASN A 228 13.41 3.54 5.39
C ASN A 228 12.33 3.96 4.39
N HIS A 229 11.88 3.03 3.54
CA HIS A 229 10.82 3.24 2.59
C HIS A 229 9.53 3.74 3.26
N MET A 230 9.02 3.06 4.29
CA MET A 230 7.78 3.45 4.97
C MET A 230 7.85 4.85 5.61
N ASN A 231 9.00 5.23 6.18
CA ASN A 231 9.21 6.59 6.70
C ASN A 231 9.28 7.63 5.59
N ARG A 232 10.04 7.36 4.51
CA ARG A 232 10.09 8.25 3.33
C ARG A 232 8.72 8.42 2.72
N MET A 233 7.90 7.36 2.65
CA MET A 233 6.52 7.38 2.16
C MET A 233 5.61 8.25 3.00
N LEU A 234 5.62 8.11 4.33
CA LEU A 234 4.82 8.95 5.20
C LEU A 234 5.16 10.44 5.01
N ILE A 235 6.44 10.79 5.06
CA ILE A 235 6.89 12.18 4.94
C ILE A 235 6.56 12.73 3.55
N ARG A 236 6.91 12.01 2.48
CA ARG A 236 6.66 12.44 1.11
C ARG A 236 5.17 12.55 0.81
N LEU A 237 4.33 11.65 1.34
CA LEU A 237 2.89 11.74 1.19
C LEU A 237 2.33 13.00 1.84
N VAL A 238 2.68 13.28 3.10
CA VAL A 238 2.22 14.49 3.80
C VAL A 238 2.69 15.74 3.05
N THR A 239 3.96 15.81 2.68
CA THR A 239 4.53 16.95 1.97
C THR A 239 3.87 17.15 0.60
N PHE A 240 3.72 16.09 -0.19
CA PHE A 240 3.12 16.19 -1.52
C PHE A 240 1.63 16.51 -1.46
N MET A 241 0.90 16.01 -0.45
CA MET A 241 -0.49 16.37 -0.22
C MET A 241 -0.66 17.85 0.17
N SER A 242 0.23 18.40 1.01
CA SER A 242 0.27 19.83 1.30
C SER A 242 0.57 20.64 0.04
N TYR A 243 1.55 20.21 -0.76
CA TYR A 243 1.85 20.82 -2.05
C TYR A 243 0.66 20.78 -3.01
N PHE A 244 -0.02 19.64 -3.13
CA PHE A 244 -1.21 19.47 -3.95
C PHE A 244 -2.33 20.44 -3.53
N ASN A 245 -2.54 20.64 -2.23
CA ASN A 245 -3.51 21.60 -1.72
C ASN A 245 -3.15 23.05 -2.09
N GLU A 246 -1.87 23.41 -1.97
CA GLU A 246 -1.36 24.73 -2.35
C GLU A 246 -1.34 24.93 -3.87
N TYR A 247 -1.24 23.87 -4.67
CA TYR A 247 -1.16 23.93 -6.13
C TYR A 247 -2.33 24.69 -6.75
N PHE A 248 -3.53 24.62 -6.15
CA PHE A 248 -4.71 25.34 -6.62
C PHE A 248 -4.61 26.86 -6.48
N THR A 249 -3.73 27.36 -5.61
CA THR A 249 -3.49 28.79 -5.42
C THR A 249 -2.18 29.22 -6.08
N THR A 250 -1.08 28.54 -5.79
CA THR A 250 0.27 28.86 -6.27
C THR A 250 0.45 28.57 -7.76
N HIS A 251 -0.18 27.51 -8.27
CA HIS A 251 -0.11 27.05 -9.66
C HIS A 251 -1.47 27.12 -10.36
N SER A 252 -2.29 28.13 -10.00
CA SER A 252 -3.65 28.28 -10.53
C SER A 252 -3.72 28.38 -12.06
N ASN A 253 -2.68 28.88 -12.72
CA ASN A 253 -2.58 28.90 -14.18
C ASN A 253 -2.38 27.49 -14.77
N ASP A 254 -1.64 26.63 -14.10
CA ASP A 254 -1.43 25.24 -14.52
C ASP A 254 -2.71 24.43 -14.34
N VAL A 255 -3.46 24.65 -13.26
CA VAL A 255 -4.81 24.09 -13.07
C VAL A 255 -5.76 24.50 -14.20
N LYS A 256 -5.74 25.77 -14.60
CA LYS A 256 -6.51 26.25 -15.77
C LYS A 256 -6.03 25.57 -17.06
N ARG A 257 -4.73 25.41 -17.24
CA ARG A 257 -4.14 24.75 -18.42
C ARG A 257 -4.53 23.27 -18.52
N ILE A 258 -4.54 22.53 -17.40
CA ILE A 258 -5.03 21.15 -17.35
C ILE A 258 -6.48 21.09 -17.85
N ARG A 259 -7.34 22.01 -17.40
CA ARG A 259 -8.75 22.09 -17.83
C ARG A 259 -8.88 22.42 -19.32
N THR A 260 -8.19 23.45 -19.80
CA THR A 260 -8.32 23.89 -21.20
C THR A 260 -7.72 22.89 -22.19
N ARG A 261 -6.65 22.21 -21.81
CA ARG A 261 -5.97 21.19 -22.65
C ARG A 261 -6.41 19.76 -22.38
N PHE A 262 -7.41 19.54 -21.53
CA PHE A 262 -7.85 18.19 -21.15
C PHE A 262 -8.10 17.29 -22.36
N LYS A 263 -8.85 17.81 -23.35
CA LYS A 263 -9.24 17.05 -24.54
C LYS A 263 -8.04 16.63 -25.41
N GLU A 264 -7.01 17.46 -25.47
CA GLU A 264 -5.85 17.26 -26.34
C GLU A 264 -4.78 16.41 -25.64
N SER A 265 -4.36 16.82 -24.44
CA SER A 265 -3.26 16.18 -23.71
C SER A 265 -3.69 14.93 -22.94
N PHE A 266 -4.82 14.99 -22.22
CA PHE A 266 -5.11 14.00 -21.17
C PHE A 266 -6.16 12.96 -21.57
N HIS A 267 -7.19 13.38 -22.31
CA HIS A 267 -8.29 12.53 -22.75
C HIS A 267 -7.83 11.24 -23.44
N PRO A 268 -6.81 11.23 -24.34
CA PRO A 268 -6.33 10.00 -24.97
C PRO A 268 -5.84 8.93 -23.99
N HIS A 269 -5.30 9.33 -22.82
CA HIS A 269 -4.85 8.40 -21.81
C HIS A 269 -6.03 7.78 -21.05
N TYR A 270 -7.01 8.60 -20.65
CA TYR A 270 -8.16 8.13 -19.87
C TYR A 270 -9.16 7.30 -20.70
N LEU A 271 -9.27 7.55 -22.00
CA LEU A 271 -10.14 6.76 -22.88
C LEU A 271 -9.81 5.27 -22.86
N LYS A 272 -8.53 4.93 -22.67
CA LYS A 272 -8.03 3.55 -22.62
C LYS A 272 -8.43 2.80 -21.35
N LEU A 273 -8.95 3.49 -20.33
CA LEU A 273 -9.34 2.87 -19.06
C LEU A 273 -10.73 2.23 -19.09
N PHE A 274 -11.56 2.58 -20.07
CA PHE A 274 -12.95 2.12 -20.15
C PHE A 274 -13.15 1.26 -21.39
N PRO A 275 -13.89 0.14 -21.28
CA PRO A 275 -14.15 -0.75 -22.42
C PRO A 275 -15.09 -0.12 -23.45
N ASP A 276 -15.95 0.80 -23.01
CA ASP A 276 -16.91 1.48 -23.86
C ASP A 276 -16.58 2.97 -23.99
N PRO A 277 -16.95 3.61 -25.12
CA PRO A 277 -16.85 5.05 -25.27
C PRO A 277 -17.66 5.77 -24.17
N GLN A 278 -16.95 6.47 -23.28
CA GLN A 278 -17.53 7.41 -22.33
C GLN A 278 -17.10 8.82 -22.72
N ASN A 279 -17.97 9.81 -22.52
CA ASN A 279 -17.58 11.22 -22.68
C ASN A 279 -16.73 11.65 -21.46
N ILE A 280 -15.46 11.30 -21.49
CA ILE A 280 -14.53 11.54 -20.39
C ILE A 280 -14.15 13.01 -20.38
N ASN A 281 -14.30 13.63 -19.22
CA ASN A 281 -13.83 14.98 -18.91
C ASN A 281 -13.19 14.98 -17.52
N LEU A 282 -12.69 16.12 -17.07
CA LEU A 282 -12.03 16.22 -15.77
C LEU A 282 -12.94 15.82 -14.59
N GLU A 283 -14.25 16.06 -14.66
CA GLU A 283 -15.24 15.68 -13.64
C GLU A 283 -15.53 14.16 -13.61
N ILE A 284 -15.22 13.47 -14.71
CA ILE A 284 -15.24 12.01 -14.81
C ILE A 284 -13.91 11.43 -14.31
N VAL A 285 -12.78 12.10 -14.55
CA VAL A 285 -11.51 11.69 -13.98
C VAL A 285 -11.56 11.79 -12.45
N PHE A 286 -11.84 12.98 -11.93
CA PHE A 286 -11.98 13.26 -10.50
C PHE A 286 -13.45 13.39 -10.18
N LYS A 287 -14.03 12.41 -9.47
CA LYS A 287 -15.42 12.53 -9.04
C LYS A 287 -15.60 13.73 -8.12
N GLY A 288 -16.40 14.70 -8.55
CA GLY A 288 -16.63 15.97 -7.84
C GLY A 288 -15.58 17.04 -8.15
N GLY A 289 -14.75 16.82 -9.16
CA GLY A 289 -13.75 17.76 -9.64
C GLY A 289 -12.39 17.58 -8.98
N MET A 290 -11.35 18.07 -9.66
CA MET A 290 -10.02 18.19 -9.09
C MET A 290 -10.02 19.35 -8.08
N ALA A 291 -9.84 19.03 -6.80
CA ALA A 291 -10.00 19.98 -5.69
C ALA A 291 -9.04 19.65 -4.53
N PRO A 292 -8.67 20.64 -3.70
CA PRO A 292 -7.83 20.41 -2.54
C PRO A 292 -8.55 19.57 -1.46
N VAL A 293 -7.77 18.80 -0.71
CA VAL A 293 -8.21 18.06 0.48
C VAL A 293 -8.13 18.99 1.69
N ALA A 294 -9.10 19.90 1.77
CA ALA A 294 -9.16 20.94 2.81
C ALA A 294 -9.63 20.42 4.18
N ASP A 295 -10.35 19.29 4.21
CA ASP A 295 -10.80 18.69 5.47
C ASP A 295 -9.61 18.01 6.19
N LYS A 296 -9.25 18.55 7.36
CA LYS A 296 -8.13 18.07 8.17
C LYS A 296 -8.27 16.59 8.55
N LYS A 297 -9.49 16.11 8.82
CA LYS A 297 -9.73 14.72 9.20
C LYS A 297 -9.53 13.78 8.01
N ILE A 298 -9.99 14.18 6.82
CA ILE A 298 -9.74 13.41 5.58
C ILE A 298 -8.24 13.38 5.27
N PHE A 299 -7.54 14.52 5.41
CA PHE A 299 -6.09 14.56 5.22
C PHE A 299 -5.38 13.60 6.19
N LEU A 300 -5.74 13.63 7.48
CA LEU A 300 -5.19 12.73 8.49
C LEU A 300 -5.48 11.25 8.16
N GLU A 301 -6.68 10.92 7.68
CA GLU A 301 -7.04 9.57 7.23
C GLU A 301 -6.10 9.09 6.10
N TYR A 302 -5.78 9.97 5.15
CA TYR A 302 -4.88 9.66 4.04
C TYR A 302 -3.44 9.47 4.52
N ALA A 303 -2.97 10.34 5.42
CA ALA A 303 -1.63 10.24 6.01
C ALA A 303 -1.48 8.94 6.84
N LEU A 304 -2.51 8.54 7.58
CA LEU A 304 -2.56 7.25 8.28
C LEU A 304 -2.51 6.08 7.30
N GLY A 305 -3.21 6.19 6.17
CA GLY A 305 -3.14 5.19 5.11
C GLY A 305 -1.73 5.05 4.54
N GLY A 306 -1.03 6.17 4.32
CA GLY A 306 0.39 6.16 3.94
C GLY A 306 1.31 5.59 5.00
N PHE A 307 1.06 5.86 6.29
CA PHE A 307 1.84 5.28 7.38
C PHE A 307 1.73 3.76 7.45
N PHE A 308 0.52 3.22 7.22
CA PHE A 308 0.24 1.80 7.38
C PHE A 308 0.23 0.98 6.08
N HIS A 309 0.45 1.58 4.90
CA HIS A 309 0.25 0.90 3.62
C HIS A 309 1.00 -0.44 3.52
N ASP A 310 2.22 -0.46 4.05
CA ASP A 310 3.16 -1.59 4.00
C ASP A 310 3.32 -2.36 5.31
N ILE A 311 2.45 -2.13 6.31
CA ILE A 311 2.57 -2.79 7.62
C ILE A 311 2.54 -4.33 7.50
N GLY A 312 1.92 -4.87 6.45
CA GLY A 312 1.89 -6.29 6.12
C GLY A 312 3.22 -6.87 5.61
N LYS A 313 4.25 -6.07 5.32
CA LYS A 313 5.61 -6.57 4.99
C LYS A 313 6.39 -6.98 6.23
N ILE A 314 6.07 -6.40 7.37
CA ILE A 314 6.77 -6.62 8.64
C ILE A 314 6.91 -8.10 9.06
N PRO A 315 5.90 -8.97 8.92
CA PRO A 315 6.02 -10.37 9.33
C PRO A 315 7.16 -11.11 8.62
N ASP A 316 7.39 -10.75 7.35
CA ASP A 316 8.39 -11.34 6.48
C ASP A 316 9.45 -10.29 6.10
N ILE A 317 9.79 -9.37 7.02
CA ILE A 317 10.68 -8.25 6.72
C ILE A 317 12.05 -8.71 6.24
N GLU A 318 12.55 -9.87 6.71
CA GLU A 318 13.82 -10.43 6.25
C GLU A 318 13.79 -10.69 4.75
N TYR A 319 12.69 -11.23 4.22
CA TYR A 319 12.54 -11.41 2.78
C TYR A 319 12.56 -10.06 2.06
N HIS A 320 11.84 -9.07 2.58
CA HIS A 320 11.73 -7.73 1.97
C HIS A 320 13.01 -6.88 2.07
N ASP A 321 13.84 -7.12 3.08
CA ASP A 321 15.13 -6.45 3.30
C ASP A 321 16.33 -7.25 2.75
N SER A 322 16.13 -8.51 2.36
CA SER A 322 17.19 -9.37 1.83
C SER A 322 17.49 -9.12 0.36
N ASP A 323 18.53 -9.80 -0.14
CA ASP A 323 18.86 -9.93 -1.55
C ASP A 323 18.13 -11.12 -2.23
N GLU A 324 17.15 -11.75 -1.56
CA GLU A 324 16.39 -12.85 -2.14
C GLU A 324 15.55 -12.38 -3.35
N GLY A 325 15.89 -12.87 -4.56
CA GLY A 325 15.19 -12.48 -5.79
C GLY A 325 13.65 -12.42 -5.68
N PHE A 326 13.03 -11.48 -6.39
CA PHE A 326 11.59 -11.20 -6.33
C PHE A 326 10.73 -12.45 -6.55
N VAL A 327 10.00 -12.86 -5.51
CA VAL A 327 8.97 -13.92 -5.56
C VAL A 327 7.58 -13.27 -5.60
N PRO A 328 6.88 -13.24 -6.75
CA PRO A 328 5.64 -12.47 -6.91
C PRO A 328 4.55 -12.80 -5.88
N VAL A 329 4.40 -14.08 -5.52
CA VAL A 329 3.38 -14.52 -4.56
C VAL A 329 3.64 -13.98 -3.15
N LYS A 330 4.89 -14.08 -2.68
CA LYS A 330 5.30 -13.52 -1.38
C LYS A 330 5.18 -12.01 -1.38
N ALA A 331 5.68 -11.37 -2.45
CA ALA A 331 5.65 -9.92 -2.58
C ALA A 331 4.22 -9.37 -2.64
N ARG A 332 3.25 -10.07 -3.24
CA ARG A 332 1.84 -9.64 -3.30
C ARG A 332 1.08 -9.83 -2.00
N ARG A 333 1.56 -10.70 -1.10
CA ARG A 333 0.85 -11.03 0.14
C ARG A 333 0.69 -9.83 1.07
N HIS A 334 1.69 -8.95 1.11
CA HIS A 334 1.72 -7.85 2.09
C HIS A 334 0.49 -6.93 2.01
N VAL A 335 -0.10 -6.70 0.83
CA VAL A 335 -1.29 -5.83 0.73
C VAL A 335 -2.51 -6.44 1.42
N PHE A 336 -2.63 -7.78 1.41
CA PHE A 336 -3.68 -8.49 2.12
C PHE A 336 -3.43 -8.51 3.62
N ASP A 337 -2.17 -8.72 4.02
CA ASP A 337 -1.79 -8.73 5.43
C ASP A 337 -2.00 -7.34 6.05
N SER A 338 -1.57 -6.26 5.37
CA SER A 338 -1.87 -4.87 5.73
C SER A 338 -3.38 -4.66 5.89
N TYR A 339 -4.15 -5.00 4.86
CA TYR A 339 -5.60 -4.83 4.88
C TYR A 339 -6.27 -5.60 6.02
N ASN A 340 -5.91 -6.86 6.24
CA ASN A 340 -6.53 -7.71 7.24
C ASN A 340 -6.20 -7.24 8.66
N MET A 341 -4.94 -6.88 8.92
CA MET A 341 -4.52 -6.36 10.21
C MET A 341 -5.28 -5.08 10.58
N LEU A 342 -5.37 -4.14 9.65
CA LEU A 342 -6.07 -2.87 9.88
C LEU A 342 -7.59 -3.08 10.00
N LEU A 343 -8.18 -3.95 9.17
CA LEU A 343 -9.62 -4.23 9.23
C LEU A 343 -10.02 -4.93 10.54
N GLN A 344 -9.23 -5.90 11.00
CA GLN A 344 -9.55 -6.70 12.19
C GLN A 344 -9.43 -5.91 13.49
N SER A 345 -8.73 -4.77 13.50
CA SER A 345 -8.78 -3.83 14.63
C SER A 345 -10.20 -3.26 14.84
N GLY A 346 -10.99 -3.15 13.76
CA GLY A 346 -12.33 -2.58 13.78
C GLY A 346 -12.37 -1.08 14.10
N ARG A 347 -11.23 -0.38 14.04
CA ARG A 347 -11.09 1.03 14.47
C ARG A 347 -10.59 1.97 13.40
N PHE A 348 -9.80 1.50 12.45
CA PHE A 348 -9.32 2.36 11.38
C PHE A 348 -10.46 2.74 10.43
N PRO A 349 -10.49 3.99 9.93
CA PRO A 349 -11.36 4.37 8.82
C PRO A 349 -11.14 3.46 7.60
N LEU A 350 -12.20 3.19 6.85
CA LEU A 350 -12.10 2.29 5.70
C LEU A 350 -11.14 2.82 4.62
N GLY A 351 -10.96 4.13 4.48
CA GLY A 351 -10.00 4.70 3.53
C GLY A 351 -8.56 4.33 3.91
N THR A 352 -8.19 4.48 5.19
CA THR A 352 -6.90 4.02 5.73
C THR A 352 -6.69 2.52 5.48
N VAL A 353 -7.68 1.69 5.80
CA VAL A 353 -7.63 0.23 5.57
C VAL A 353 -7.45 -0.09 4.08
N ALA A 354 -8.18 0.61 3.21
CA ALA A 354 -8.15 0.36 1.78
C ALA A 354 -6.83 0.79 1.12
N MET A 355 -6.12 1.80 1.62
CA MET A 355 -4.80 2.16 1.10
C MET A 355 -3.78 1.03 1.27
N GLY A 356 -3.85 0.26 2.37
CA GLY A 356 -3.06 -0.95 2.54
C GLY A 356 -3.32 -2.02 1.47
N LEU A 357 -4.52 -2.06 0.89
CA LEU A 357 -4.91 -3.01 -0.16
C LEU A 357 -4.63 -2.51 -1.59
N LEU A 358 -4.85 -1.21 -1.83
CA LEU A 358 -5.03 -0.65 -3.17
C LEU A 358 -3.81 0.10 -3.73
N HIS A 359 -2.73 0.29 -2.97
CA HIS A 359 -1.57 1.09 -3.42
C HIS A 359 -0.74 0.45 -4.54
N HIS A 360 -1.08 -0.77 -4.98
CA HIS A 360 -0.53 -1.42 -6.16
C HIS A 360 -1.63 -1.80 -7.19
N ASP A 361 -2.79 -1.12 -7.19
CA ASP A 361 -3.91 -1.47 -8.07
C ASP A 361 -3.74 -0.94 -9.50
N TYR A 362 -3.13 0.24 -9.66
CA TYR A 362 -2.74 0.87 -10.93
C TYR A 362 -3.86 0.93 -11.98
N TYR A 363 -5.03 1.46 -11.60
CA TYR A 363 -6.22 1.47 -12.48
C TYR A 363 -6.56 0.10 -13.08
N HIS A 364 -6.27 -0.99 -12.36
CA HIS A 364 -6.49 -2.36 -12.80
C HIS A 364 -5.60 -2.80 -14.00
N ALA A 365 -4.46 -2.14 -14.21
CA ALA A 365 -3.46 -2.56 -15.18
C ALA A 365 -3.02 -4.02 -14.96
N SER A 366 -2.56 -4.71 -16.02
CA SER A 366 -2.18 -6.13 -15.97
C SER A 366 -0.98 -6.41 -15.07
N TYR A 367 -0.09 -5.43 -14.90
CA TYR A 367 1.06 -5.51 -14.00
C TYR A 367 0.72 -5.14 -12.55
N GLY A 368 -0.47 -4.60 -12.29
CA GLY A 368 -0.95 -4.30 -10.93
C GLY A 368 -1.50 -5.52 -10.22
N TYR A 369 -1.74 -5.38 -8.91
CA TYR A 369 -2.25 -6.47 -8.08
C TYR A 369 -3.76 -6.67 -8.23
N ARG A 370 -4.49 -5.71 -8.83
CA ARG A 370 -5.92 -5.82 -9.17
C ARG A 370 -6.83 -6.10 -7.96
N GLN A 371 -6.49 -5.55 -6.80
CA GLN A 371 -7.17 -5.79 -5.54
C GLN A 371 -8.44 -4.97 -5.33
N ARG A 372 -8.75 -4.04 -6.24
CA ARG A 372 -10.08 -3.43 -6.29
C ARG A 372 -11.19 -4.47 -6.33
N ASP A 373 -11.03 -5.55 -7.10
CA ASP A 373 -12.07 -6.57 -7.23
C ASP A 373 -12.31 -7.31 -5.91
N THR A 374 -11.24 -7.54 -5.14
CA THR A 374 -11.33 -8.07 -3.78
C THR A 374 -12.17 -7.16 -2.89
N LEU A 375 -11.93 -5.85 -2.95
CA LEU A 375 -12.72 -4.88 -2.20
C LEU A 375 -14.19 -4.89 -2.65
N VAL A 376 -14.45 -4.82 -3.94
CA VAL A 376 -15.82 -4.79 -4.50
C VAL A 376 -16.62 -6.04 -4.13
N LYS A 377 -16.01 -7.24 -4.22
CA LYS A 377 -16.66 -8.51 -3.87
C LYS A 377 -17.17 -8.56 -2.42
N LYS A 378 -16.52 -7.85 -1.50
CA LYS A 378 -16.99 -7.76 -0.09
C LYS A 378 -18.28 -6.96 0.07
N PHE A 379 -18.57 -6.04 -0.86
CA PHE A 379 -19.78 -5.21 -0.83
C PHE A 379 -20.87 -5.70 -1.81
N ASP A 380 -20.64 -6.83 -2.48
CA ASP A 380 -21.45 -7.40 -3.57
C ASP A 380 -22.89 -7.76 -3.15
N LYS A 381 -23.15 -8.06 -1.88
CA LYS A 381 -24.53 -8.31 -1.39
C LYS A 381 -25.47 -7.09 -1.53
N ARG A 382 -24.94 -5.88 -1.72
CA ARG A 382 -25.73 -4.66 -2.01
C ARG A 382 -25.84 -4.34 -3.51
N LYS A 383 -25.16 -5.10 -4.38
CA LYS A 383 -25.28 -4.98 -5.85
C LYS A 383 -26.54 -5.65 -6.38
N MET A 384 -27.07 -6.69 -5.73
CA MET A 384 -28.31 -7.35 -6.18
C MET A 384 -29.51 -6.39 -6.24
N ASP A 385 -29.56 -5.37 -5.39
CA ASP A 385 -30.62 -4.34 -5.40
C ASP A 385 -30.37 -3.19 -6.41
N ARG A 386 -29.21 -3.15 -7.09
CA ARG A 386 -28.77 -2.00 -7.91
C ARG A 386 -28.14 -2.36 -9.27
N SER A 387 -28.22 -3.65 -9.66
CA SER A 387 -27.37 -4.24 -10.70
C SER A 387 -27.46 -3.57 -12.08
N ASP A 388 -28.62 -3.02 -12.44
CA ASP A 388 -28.81 -2.35 -13.74
C ASP A 388 -28.29 -0.89 -13.79
N SER A 389 -27.77 -0.34 -12.68
CA SER A 389 -27.40 1.09 -12.58
C SER A 389 -25.94 1.38 -12.21
N LEU A 390 -25.17 0.39 -11.79
CA LEU A 390 -23.80 0.57 -11.30
C LEU A 390 -22.76 0.38 -12.41
N ARG A 391 -22.72 1.30 -13.38
CA ARG A 391 -21.62 1.40 -14.34
C ARG A 391 -20.45 2.13 -13.68
N THR A 392 -19.25 1.56 -13.76
CA THR A 392 -18.03 2.29 -13.37
C THR A 392 -17.91 3.52 -14.26
N ARG A 393 -18.03 4.69 -13.62
CA ARG A 393 -18.19 5.98 -14.29
C ARG A 393 -17.00 6.89 -14.07
N TYR A 394 -16.32 6.78 -12.93
CA TYR A 394 -15.25 7.69 -12.56
C TYR A 394 -13.90 7.00 -12.56
N CYS A 395 -12.83 7.73 -12.89
CA CYS A 395 -11.47 7.19 -12.78
C CYS A 395 -11.09 7.11 -11.30
N MET A 396 -11.20 8.20 -10.56
CA MET A 396 -10.88 8.25 -9.14
C MET A 396 -11.93 9.00 -8.30
N SER A 397 -11.99 8.65 -7.02
CA SER A 397 -12.84 9.32 -6.02
C SER A 397 -12.09 9.53 -4.71
N HIS A 398 -12.41 10.62 -4.02
CA HIS A 398 -11.99 10.89 -2.64
C HIS A 398 -12.80 10.08 -1.61
N ASN A 399 -13.89 9.43 -2.02
CA ASN A 399 -14.69 8.58 -1.16
C ASN A 399 -14.45 7.11 -1.49
N ILE A 400 -13.86 6.37 -0.54
CA ILE A 400 -13.55 4.94 -0.71
C ILE A 400 -14.80 4.09 -1.01
N MET A 401 -15.98 4.51 -0.56
CA MET A 401 -17.22 3.79 -0.84
C MET A 401 -17.56 3.77 -2.33
N ASP A 402 -17.13 4.76 -3.11
CA ASP A 402 -17.32 4.73 -4.56
C ASP A 402 -16.49 3.63 -5.23
N VAL A 403 -15.31 3.34 -4.71
CA VAL A 403 -14.49 2.22 -5.17
C VAL A 403 -15.10 0.91 -4.72
N ALA A 404 -15.49 0.81 -3.44
CA ALA A 404 -16.11 -0.38 -2.86
C ALA A 404 -17.41 -0.78 -3.57
N TYR A 405 -18.21 0.18 -4.05
CA TYR A 405 -19.43 -0.08 -4.82
C TYR A 405 -19.19 -0.18 -6.34
N GLY A 406 -17.95 -0.03 -6.81
CA GLY A 406 -17.61 -0.12 -8.23
C GLY A 406 -18.00 1.08 -9.08
N ILE A 407 -18.33 2.22 -8.46
CA ILE A 407 -18.65 3.49 -9.13
C ILE A 407 -17.38 4.17 -9.68
N SER A 408 -16.27 4.03 -8.95
CA SER A 408 -14.93 4.54 -9.30
C SER A 408 -13.95 3.41 -9.60
N LEU A 409 -12.97 3.65 -10.48
CA LEU A 409 -11.86 2.73 -10.73
C LEU A 409 -10.81 2.78 -9.62
N SER A 410 -10.63 3.90 -8.94
CA SER A 410 -9.59 4.02 -7.93
C SER A 410 -9.94 4.99 -6.80
N TYR A 411 -9.14 4.91 -5.74
CA TYR A 411 -9.20 5.79 -4.59
C TYR A 411 -8.11 6.85 -4.71
N PHE A 412 -8.47 8.12 -4.61
CA PHE A 412 -7.57 9.26 -4.81
C PHE A 412 -6.23 9.15 -4.05
N PRO A 413 -6.20 8.92 -2.72
CA PRO A 413 -4.93 8.86 -2.01
C PRO A 413 -4.11 7.61 -2.36
N SER A 414 -4.73 6.52 -2.80
CA SER A 414 -3.99 5.36 -3.36
C SER A 414 -3.30 5.73 -4.67
N LYS A 415 -3.93 6.55 -5.52
CA LYS A 415 -3.31 7.03 -6.78
C LYS A 415 -2.11 7.93 -6.53
N ILE A 416 -2.15 8.75 -5.49
CA ILE A 416 -0.98 9.52 -5.06
C ILE A 416 0.11 8.56 -4.56
N LEU A 417 -0.25 7.63 -3.68
CA LEU A 417 0.71 6.71 -3.09
C LEU A 417 1.41 5.83 -4.14
N GLU A 418 0.71 5.39 -5.18
CA GLU A 418 1.28 4.65 -6.31
C GLU A 418 2.44 5.39 -7.01
N ILE A 419 2.31 6.72 -7.19
CA ILE A 419 3.36 7.55 -7.80
C ILE A 419 4.55 7.65 -6.87
N LEU A 420 4.28 7.93 -5.58
CA LEU A 420 5.32 8.11 -4.57
C LEU A 420 6.11 6.83 -4.33
N ASP A 421 5.40 5.70 -4.26
CA ASP A 421 5.95 4.36 -4.04
C ASP A 421 6.87 3.95 -5.20
N ILE A 422 6.42 4.08 -6.44
CA ILE A 422 7.25 3.78 -7.62
C ILE A 422 8.47 4.70 -7.67
N TYR A 423 8.28 6.00 -7.47
CA TYR A 423 9.39 6.96 -7.52
C TYR A 423 10.44 6.66 -6.45
N ASP A 424 10.02 6.39 -5.21
CA ASP A 424 10.94 5.99 -4.14
C ASP A 424 11.65 4.69 -4.49
N ALA A 425 10.89 3.69 -4.95
CA ALA A 425 11.41 2.41 -5.36
C ALA A 425 12.47 2.51 -6.49
N MET A 426 12.39 3.51 -7.36
CA MET A 426 13.35 3.71 -8.44
C MET A 426 14.58 4.52 -8.01
N THR A 427 14.42 5.43 -7.06
CA THR A 427 15.46 6.36 -6.61
C THR A 427 16.15 5.93 -5.30
N ASP A 428 15.66 4.88 -4.65
CA ASP A 428 16.22 4.34 -3.41
C ASP A 428 17.65 3.81 -3.63
N PRO A 429 18.68 4.42 -3.02
CA PRO A 429 20.06 3.98 -3.16
C PRO A 429 20.32 2.61 -2.52
N ASP A 430 19.47 2.17 -1.59
CA ASP A 430 19.68 0.94 -0.81
C ASP A 430 18.97 -0.28 -1.43
N LYS A 431 18.35 -0.13 -2.61
CA LYS A 431 17.65 -1.24 -3.28
C LYS A 431 18.61 -2.15 -4.05
N ASN A 432 18.74 -3.38 -3.57
CA ASN A 432 19.74 -4.34 -4.05
C ASN A 432 19.38 -5.07 -5.36
N TYR A 433 18.12 -5.03 -5.83
CA TYR A 433 17.69 -5.76 -7.05
C TYR A 433 17.99 -5.05 -8.37
N ARG A 434 18.37 -3.76 -8.34
CA ARG A 434 18.88 -3.02 -9.51
C ARG A 434 20.37 -2.74 -9.32
N LYS A 435 21.15 -2.86 -10.40
CA LYS A 435 22.61 -2.60 -10.38
C LYS A 435 22.96 -1.17 -9.92
N SER A 436 22.03 -0.22 -10.06
CA SER A 436 22.13 1.15 -9.55
C SER A 436 20.74 1.77 -9.38
N SER A 437 20.56 2.63 -8.39
CA SER A 437 19.39 3.51 -8.30
C SER A 437 19.35 4.46 -9.49
N LEU A 438 18.15 4.82 -9.94
CA LEU A 438 17.97 5.82 -10.97
C LEU A 438 18.12 7.22 -10.37
N SER A 439 18.63 8.15 -11.16
CA SER A 439 18.44 9.56 -10.86
C SER A 439 16.95 9.92 -10.86
N PRO A 440 16.55 11.02 -10.18
CA PRO A 440 15.18 11.53 -10.25
C PRO A 440 14.65 11.66 -11.68
N ASP A 441 15.49 12.16 -12.59
CA ASP A 441 15.14 12.43 -13.97
C ASP A 441 14.87 11.13 -14.76
N GLU A 442 15.77 10.15 -14.64
CA GLU A 442 15.62 8.81 -15.23
C GLU A 442 14.39 8.07 -14.65
N ALA A 443 14.13 8.22 -13.36
CA ALA A 443 12.97 7.60 -12.72
C ALA A 443 11.66 8.16 -13.28
N LEU A 444 11.57 9.48 -13.51
CA LEU A 444 10.38 10.11 -14.08
C LEU A 444 10.17 9.70 -15.55
N GLU A 445 11.24 9.68 -16.35
CA GLU A 445 11.18 9.15 -17.72
C GLU A 445 10.63 7.71 -17.75
N GLU A 446 11.15 6.85 -16.88
CA GLU A 446 10.72 5.46 -16.79
C GLU A 446 9.26 5.35 -16.32
N ILE A 447 8.82 6.19 -15.36
CA ILE A 447 7.41 6.25 -14.95
C ILE A 447 6.51 6.62 -16.13
N LYS A 448 6.86 7.69 -16.87
CA LYS A 448 6.09 8.13 -18.04
C LYS A 448 5.99 7.03 -19.08
N LYS A 449 7.14 6.47 -19.47
CA LYS A 449 7.24 5.43 -20.50
C LYS A 449 6.47 4.17 -20.11
N SER A 450 6.74 3.62 -18.93
CA SER A 450 6.28 2.28 -18.55
C SER A 450 4.90 2.26 -17.90
N TYR A 451 4.46 3.35 -17.25
CA TYR A 451 3.22 3.38 -16.49
C TYR A 451 2.15 4.34 -17.04
N ILE A 452 2.47 5.20 -18.01
CA ILE A 452 1.51 6.16 -18.60
C ILE A 452 1.34 5.94 -20.11
N GLU A 453 2.45 5.78 -20.84
CA GLU A 453 2.43 5.70 -22.31
C GLU A 453 2.26 4.27 -22.85
N LYS A 454 2.82 3.28 -22.14
CA LYS A 454 2.73 1.85 -22.50
C LYS A 454 1.32 1.30 -22.25
N GLY A 455 0.42 1.51 -23.21
CA GLY A 455 -0.94 0.99 -23.17
C GLY A 455 -1.90 1.91 -22.39
N ALA A 456 -2.74 1.30 -21.55
CA ALA A 456 -3.63 2.01 -20.63
C ALA A 456 -2.83 2.48 -19.41
N PRO A 457 -3.01 3.73 -18.94
CA PRO A 457 -2.20 4.28 -17.88
C PRO A 457 -2.47 3.56 -16.55
N GLY A 458 -1.44 3.07 -15.88
CA GLY A 458 -1.53 2.63 -14.50
C GLY A 458 -1.20 3.73 -13.50
N ILE A 459 -0.42 4.75 -13.88
CA ILE A 459 -0.22 5.99 -13.11
C ILE A 459 -1.13 7.09 -13.68
N ASP A 460 -1.69 7.92 -12.80
CA ASP A 460 -2.56 9.01 -13.24
C ASP A 460 -1.76 10.14 -13.93
N PRO A 461 -2.06 10.47 -15.20
CA PRO A 461 -1.33 11.50 -15.95
C PRO A 461 -1.37 12.90 -15.34
N ILE A 462 -2.50 13.29 -14.74
CA ILE A 462 -2.66 14.63 -14.16
C ILE A 462 -1.88 14.72 -12.84
N LEU A 463 -2.03 13.73 -11.96
CA LEU A 463 -1.25 13.68 -10.72
C LEU A 463 0.25 13.56 -10.98
N TYR A 464 0.66 12.88 -12.06
CA TYR A 464 2.05 12.81 -12.49
C TYR A 464 2.61 14.19 -12.89
N ASN A 465 1.88 14.99 -13.67
CA ASN A 465 2.30 16.37 -13.98
C ASN A 465 2.45 17.23 -12.73
N ILE A 466 1.53 17.11 -11.76
CA ILE A 466 1.61 17.84 -10.48
C ILE A 466 2.80 17.34 -9.64
N PHE A 467 3.11 16.04 -9.70
CA PHE A 467 4.27 15.48 -9.01
C PHE A 467 5.60 15.96 -9.60
N ILE A 468 5.70 16.14 -10.92
CA ILE A 468 6.87 16.79 -11.54
C ILE A 468 7.04 18.21 -11.00
N ASP A 469 5.95 18.99 -10.94
CA ASP A 469 5.99 20.36 -10.39
C ASP A 469 6.45 20.38 -8.94
N PHE A 470 5.95 19.44 -8.13
CA PHE A 470 6.41 19.26 -6.76
C PHE A 470 7.92 19.03 -6.68
N LEU A 471 8.47 18.13 -7.49
CA LEU A 471 9.91 17.84 -7.48
C LEU A 471 10.75 19.01 -8.00
N LYS A 472 10.25 19.76 -8.99
CA LYS A 472 10.86 20.98 -9.53
C LYS A 472 10.93 22.08 -8.46
N ASP A 473 9.83 22.36 -7.78
CA ASP A 473 9.78 23.36 -6.71
C ASP A 473 10.56 22.94 -5.46
N SER A 474 10.66 21.63 -5.25
CA SER A 474 11.54 21.03 -4.24
C SER A 474 13.03 21.03 -4.65
N LYS A 475 13.38 21.54 -5.83
CA LYS A 475 14.76 21.57 -6.36
C LYS A 475 15.42 20.18 -6.39
N ILE A 476 14.61 19.14 -6.56
CA ILE A 476 15.08 17.78 -6.79
C ILE A 476 15.43 17.61 -8.26
N ILE A 477 14.60 18.18 -9.14
CA ILE A 477 14.91 18.37 -10.56
C ILE A 477 15.46 19.78 -10.73
N ILE A 478 16.67 19.91 -11.27
CA ILE A 478 17.34 21.21 -11.42
C ILE A 478 17.03 21.83 -12.80
N ASP A 479 16.91 20.99 -13.85
CA ASP A 479 16.59 21.47 -15.19
C ASP A 479 15.08 21.63 -15.38
N SER A 480 14.63 22.90 -15.39
CA SER A 480 13.22 23.24 -15.60
C SER A 480 12.71 22.86 -17.00
N SER A 481 13.57 22.91 -18.02
CA SER A 481 13.18 22.59 -19.40
C SER A 481 12.91 21.09 -19.57
N PHE A 482 13.73 20.28 -18.91
CA PHE A 482 13.53 18.84 -18.82
C PHE A 482 12.22 18.49 -18.11
N ALA A 483 11.98 19.08 -16.93
CA ALA A 483 10.75 18.87 -16.17
C ALA A 483 9.49 19.20 -17.01
N ASP A 484 9.52 20.32 -17.73
CA ASP A 484 8.38 20.74 -18.56
C ASP A 484 8.19 19.84 -19.80
N ALA A 485 9.26 19.25 -20.34
CA ALA A 485 9.19 18.28 -21.44
C ALA A 485 8.65 16.90 -21.00
N LEU A 486 8.82 16.54 -19.73
CA LEU A 486 8.29 15.29 -19.18
C LEU A 486 6.78 15.32 -18.98
N LYS A 487 6.18 16.49 -18.79
CA LYS A 487 4.73 16.61 -18.61
C LYS A 487 3.95 16.10 -19.84
N ILE A 488 2.73 15.65 -19.58
CA ILE A 488 1.72 15.24 -20.57
C ILE A 488 0.97 16.45 -21.11
#